data_AF-A0A519L104-F1
#
_entry.id   AF-A0A519L104-F1
#
_cell.length_a   1.000
_cell.length_b   1.000
_cell.length_c   1.000
_cell.angle_alpha   90.00
_cell.angle_beta   90.00
_cell.angle_gamma   90.00
#
_symmetry.space_group_name_H-M   'P 1'
#
loop_
_entity.id
_entity.type
_entity.pdbx_description
1 polymer ?
#
loop_
_entity_poly.entity_id
_entity_poly.type
_entity_poly.pdbx_seq_one_letter_code
_entity_poly.pdbx_strand_id
1 'polypeptide(L)' 'LLGIEARADRLKAGRPDAAPVIDRQLARLTADDQMGTLFKACAIFSPRTLVVPGFEE' A
#
# COMPACT_ATOMS: atom_id res chain seq x y z
N LEU A 1 0.72 6.97 -5.81
CA LEU A 1 0.89 6.02 -4.68
C LEU A 1 -0.07 6.37 -3.54
N LEU A 2 -0.80 5.39 -3.01
CA LEU A 2 -1.84 5.60 -1.97
C LEU A 2 -1.29 5.88 -0.55
N GLY A 3 0.04 5.90 -0.37
CA GLY A 3 0.70 6.37 0.85
C GLY A 3 0.82 5.35 1.98
N ILE A 4 0.91 4.05 1.66
CA ILE A 4 1.01 2.99 2.67
C ILE A 4 2.32 3.06 3.46
N GLU A 5 3.43 3.46 2.83
CA GLU A 5 4.75 3.64 3.46
C GLU A 5 4.71 4.77 4.49
N ALA A 6 4.18 5.92 4.10
CA ALA A 6 4.01 7.07 5.00
C ALA A 6 3.09 6.72 6.19
N ARG A 7 2.10 5.84 5.99
CA ARG A 7 1.26 5.34 7.08
C ARG A 7 2.03 4.40 8.01
N ALA A 8 2.83 3.48 7.46
CA ALA A 8 3.66 2.56 8.22
C ALA A 8 4.65 3.33 9.11
N ASP A 9 5.30 4.37 8.58
CA ASP A 9 6.24 5.20 9.36
C ASP A 9 5.56 5.90 10.54
N ARG A 10 4.38 6.49 10.34
CA ARG A 10 3.61 7.10 11.44
C ARG A 10 3.17 6.07 12.49
N LEU A 11 2.82 4.85 12.08
CA LEU A 11 2.45 3.79 13.02
C LEU A 11 3.65 3.36 13.87
N LYS A 12 4.82 3.21 13.25
CA LYS A 12 6.07 2.87 13.95
C LYS A 12 6.48 3.97 14.93
N ALA A 13 6.35 5.23 14.53
CA ALA A 13 6.64 6.37 15.42
C ALA A 13 5.71 6.40 16.65
N GLY A 14 4.42 6.10 16.48
CA GLY A 14 3.45 6.08 17.57
C GLY A 14 3.51 4.84 18.48
N ARG A 15 4.06 3.71 17.98
CA ARG A 15 4.24 2.48 18.76
C ARG A 15 5.50 1.73 18.29
N PRO A 16 6.70 2.13 18.76
CA PRO A 16 7.97 1.54 18.32
C PRO A 16 8.04 0.01 18.49
N ASP A 17 7.46 -0.54 19.55
CA ASP A 17 7.44 -1.99 19.82
C ASP A 17 6.72 -2.80 18.72
N ALA A 18 5.82 -2.18 17.96
CA ALA A 18 5.12 -2.83 16.85
C ALA A 18 5.89 -2.77 15.53
N ALA A 19 7.02 -2.05 15.46
CA ALA A 19 7.75 -1.83 14.21
C ALA A 19 8.14 -3.13 13.47
N PRO A 20 8.68 -4.17 14.14
CA PRO A 20 9.02 -5.42 13.44
C PRO A 20 7.81 -6.10 12.79
N VAL A 21 6.63 -5.99 13.42
CA VAL A 21 5.39 -6.55 12.87
C VAL A 21 4.92 -5.71 11.69
N ILE A 22 4.96 -4.39 11.80
CA ILE A 22 4.55 -3.47 10.74
C ILE A 22 5.43 -3.65 9.49
N ASP A 23 6.75 -3.70 9.66
CA ASP A 23 7.69 -3.87 8.55
C ASP A 23 7.49 -5.20 7.83
N ARG A 24 7.29 -6.29 8.58
CA ARG A 24 6.99 -7.61 7.99
C ARG A 24 5.68 -7.60 7.21
N GLN A 25 4.62 -6.96 7.73
CA GLN A 25 3.34 -6.93 7.02
C GLN A 25 3.37 -5.99 5.81
N LEU A 26 4.12 -4.89 5.89
CA LEU A 26 4.36 -4.02 4.73
C LEU A 26 5.03 -4.82 3.62
N ALA A 27 6.15 -5.49 3.91
CA ALA A 27 6.86 -6.33 2.94
C ALA A 27 5.97 -7.43 2.36
N ARG A 28 5.17 -8.12 3.18
CA ARG A 28 4.23 -9.14 2.70
C ARG A 28 3.23 -8.58 1.69
N LEU A 29 2.73 -7.36 1.90
CA LEU A 29 1.73 -6.74 1.04
C LEU A 29 2.31 -6.13 -0.24
N THR A 30 3.55 -5.62 -0.20
CA THR A 30 4.11 -4.80 -1.28
C THR A 30 5.29 -5.40 -2.02
N ALA A 31 6.00 -6.38 -1.44
CA ALA A 31 7.19 -6.96 -2.08
C ALA A 31 6.82 -7.86 -3.27
N ASP A 32 7.66 -7.82 -4.30
CA ASP A 32 7.43 -8.51 -5.57
C ASP A 32 7.41 -10.04 -5.44
N ASP A 33 8.26 -10.58 -4.56
CA ASP A 33 8.34 -12.00 -4.22
C ASP A 33 7.27 -12.45 -3.21
N GLN A 34 6.38 -11.53 -2.83
CA GLN A 34 5.23 -11.77 -1.95
C GLN A 34 3.92 -11.44 -2.69
N MET A 35 3.11 -10.53 -2.15
CA MET A 35 1.82 -10.18 -2.73
C MET A 35 1.89 -9.03 -3.75
N GLY A 36 2.98 -8.26 -3.79
CA GLY A 36 3.09 -6.99 -4.53
C GLY A 36 2.87 -7.12 -6.03
N THR A 37 3.29 -8.25 -6.62
CA THR A 37 3.04 -8.56 -8.04
C THR A 37 2.00 -9.65 -8.24
N LEU A 38 1.75 -10.50 -7.24
CA LEU A 38 0.78 -11.59 -7.33
C LEU A 38 -0.66 -11.08 -7.25
N PHE A 39 -0.93 -10.12 -6.36
CA PHE A 39 -2.26 -9.54 -6.16
C PHE A 39 -2.45 -8.34 -7.07
N LYS A 40 -3.66 -8.19 -7.62
CA LYS A 40 -4.02 -7.12 -8.56
C LYS A 40 -5.24 -6.36 -8.05
N ALA A 41 -5.26 -5.06 -8.31
CA ALA A 41 -6.40 -4.20 -8.07
C ALA A 41 -7.03 -3.79 -9.41
N CYS A 42 -8.36 -3.69 -9.44
CA CYS A 42 -9.11 -3.22 -10.59
C CYS A 42 -10.18 -2.24 -10.12
N ALA A 43 -10.37 -1.15 -10.86
CA ALA A 43 -11.39 -0.14 -10.59
C ALA A 43 -12.37 -0.05 -11.76
N ILE A 44 -13.67 -0.12 -11.46
CA ILE A 44 -14.76 0.17 -12.40
C ILE A 44 -15.34 1.52 -12.01
N PHE A 45 -15.30 2.50 -12.90
CA PHE A 45 -15.65 3.90 -12.58
C PHE A 45 -16.34 4.61 -13.74
N SER A 46 -17.07 5.68 -13.42
CA SER A 46 -17.74 6.58 -14.36
C SER A 46 -17.89 7.98 -13.74
N PRO A 47 -17.71 9.07 -14.51
CA PRO A 47 -17.33 9.10 -15.91
C PRO A 47 -15.86 8.71 -16.13
N ARG A 48 -15.52 8.24 -17.35
CA ARG A 48 -14.14 7.86 -17.73
C ARG A 48 -13.14 9.02 -17.74
N THR A 49 -13.62 10.24 -17.55
CA THR A 49 -12.81 11.46 -17.43
C THR A 49 -12.19 11.63 -16.05
N LEU A 50 -12.58 10.82 -15.07
CA LEU A 50 -11.98 10.87 -13.72
C LEU A 50 -10.57 10.28 -13.73
N VAL A 51 -9.64 10.98 -13.08
CA VAL A 51 -8.37 10.41 -12.64
C VAL A 51 -8.64 9.62 -11.37
N VAL A 52 -8.38 8.31 -11.38
CA VAL A 52 -8.65 7.44 -10.24
C VAL A 52 -7.39 7.35 -9.37
N PRO A 53 -7.44 7.78 -8.09
CA PRO A 53 -6.29 7.69 -7.21
C PRO A 53 -5.77 6.27 -7.07
N GLY A 54 -4.45 6.09 -7.20
CA GLY A 54 -3.81 4.77 -7.16
C GLY A 54 -3.82 3.99 -8.48
N PHE A 55 -4.34 4.59 -9.55
CA PHE A 55 -4.31 4.06 -10.93
C PHE A 55 -3.71 5.09 -11.91
N GLU A 56 -2.84 5.96 -11.41
CA GLU A 56 -2.06 6.88 -12.25
C GLU A 56 -1.01 6.11 -13.09
N GLU A 57 -0.65 6.62 -14.28
CA GLU A 57 0.46 6.10 -15.11
C GLU A 57 1.84 6.55 -14.60
#